data_AF-A0A7R7TGX0-F1
#
_entry.id   AF-A0A7R7TGX0-F1
#
_cell.length_a   1.000
_cell.length_b   1.000
_cell.length_c   1.000
_cell.angle_alpha   90.00
_cell.angle_beta   90.00
_cell.angle_gamma   90.00
#
_symmetry.space_group_name_H-M   'P 1'
#
loop_
_entity.id
_entity.type
_entity.pdbx_description
1 polymer ?
#
loop_
_entity_poly.entity_id
_entity_poly.type
_entity_poly.pdbx_seq_one_letter_code
_entity_poly.pdbx_strand_id
1 'polypeptide(L)'
;MKSLKRTLWLAALGLGLYALAQQVFYPPNFGPYEALRQQAHAQCQGHLQQGNLTQAGQAYALCLQQVAASPYVCLQGMDFFSFQACVAAATAGYPAPGKAVLTRPAYRVEIRGGVKRERDPRTGRVLQEKPVSPRLLFTLERTSQGVYRGVNYDERGGPETTYWVSPSCELLDPQGRPAMDGLRCPVFPGKPYLLVLQPPPSPGFPPPSLLYQAGRYGDDPDGDGEHEDGYAYTGGSGGKAFTSGMVHLIAYDIRTGLLKYEYLMAVRESENTYTSYALESLLLFQVR
;
A
#
# COMPACT_ATOMS: atom_id res chain seq x y z
N MET A 1 52.30 -10.58 -12.51
CA MET A 1 51.55 -10.45 -11.24
C MET A 1 50.93 -9.06 -10.97
N LYS A 2 50.99 -8.05 -11.87
CA LYS A 2 50.39 -6.72 -11.66
C LYS A 2 48.98 -6.52 -12.26
N SER A 3 48.52 -7.43 -13.12
CA SER A 3 47.24 -7.29 -13.86
C SER A 3 46.02 -7.75 -13.04
N LEU A 4 46.10 -8.88 -12.33
CA LEU A 4 44.96 -9.46 -11.59
C LEU A 4 44.42 -8.58 -10.45
N LYS A 5 45.28 -7.78 -9.80
CA LYS A 5 44.85 -6.91 -8.69
C LYS A 5 44.04 -5.70 -9.15
N ARG A 6 44.23 -5.20 -10.38
CA ARG A 6 43.45 -4.07 -10.91
C ARG A 6 42.04 -4.46 -11.32
N THR A 7 41.86 -5.68 -11.83
CA THR A 7 40.55 -6.20 -12.27
C THR A 7 39.61 -6.49 -11.09
N LEU A 8 40.15 -6.96 -9.96
CA LEU A 8 39.38 -7.20 -8.73
C LEU A 8 38.91 -5.89 -8.05
N TRP A 9 39.72 -4.83 -8.12
CA TRP A 9 39.33 -3.52 -7.57
C TRP A 9 38.25 -2.82 -8.41
N LEU A 10 38.30 -2.94 -9.73
CA LEU A 10 37.27 -2.38 -10.62
C LEU A 10 35.93 -3.13 -10.51
N ALA A 11 35.94 -4.44 -10.24
CA ALA A 11 34.72 -5.21 -9.96
C ALA A 11 34.11 -4.86 -8.58
N ALA A 12 34.95 -4.64 -7.56
CA ALA A 12 34.50 -4.21 -6.23
C ALA A 12 33.97 -2.76 -6.22
N LEU A 13 34.57 -1.85 -7.00
CA LEU A 13 34.06 -0.50 -7.24
C LEU A 13 32.77 -0.52 -8.08
N GLY A 14 32.66 -1.42 -9.07
CA GLY A 14 31.43 -1.60 -9.84
C GLY A 14 30.26 -2.11 -9.00
N LEU A 15 30.49 -3.10 -8.12
CA LEU A 15 29.48 -3.59 -7.18
C LEU A 15 29.14 -2.55 -6.09
N GLY A 16 30.12 -1.77 -5.64
CA GLY A 16 29.92 -0.67 -4.70
C GLY A 16 29.11 0.50 -5.30
N LEU A 17 29.28 0.80 -6.58
CA LEU A 17 28.56 1.88 -7.27
C LEU A 17 27.12 1.51 -7.65
N TYR A 18 26.84 0.23 -7.95
CA TYR A 18 25.45 -0.24 -8.11
C TYR A 18 24.69 -0.29 -6.78
N ALA A 19 25.38 -0.47 -5.66
CA ALA A 19 24.78 -0.34 -4.33
C ALA A 19 24.45 1.12 -3.96
N LEU A 20 25.11 2.11 -4.58
CA LEU A 20 24.99 3.54 -4.24
C LEU A 20 23.93 4.30 -5.05
N ALA A 21 23.29 3.68 -6.03
CA ALA A 21 22.19 4.30 -6.79
C ALA A 21 20.82 3.72 -6.43
N GLN A 22 20.68 3.04 -5.28
CA GLN A 22 19.36 2.66 -4.79
C GLN A 22 18.67 3.89 -4.22
N GLN A 23 17.61 4.34 -4.88
CA GLN A 23 16.77 5.42 -4.38
C GLN A 23 16.15 4.96 -3.05
N VAL A 24 16.45 5.68 -1.97
CA VAL A 24 15.76 5.47 -0.69
C VAL A 24 14.39 6.11 -0.83
N PHE A 25 13.36 5.29 -0.77
CA PHE A 25 11.98 5.72 -0.71
C PHE A 25 11.63 6.12 0.72
N TYR A 26 11.09 7.32 0.86
CA TYR A 26 10.43 7.79 2.07
C TYR A 26 8.97 8.09 1.75
N PRO A 27 8.03 7.83 2.67
CA PRO A 27 6.65 8.25 2.54
C PRO A 27 6.56 9.75 2.19
N PRO A 28 5.63 10.16 1.29
CA PRO A 28 5.50 11.56 0.93
C PRO A 28 5.17 12.43 2.15
N ASN A 29 5.72 13.65 2.18
CA ASN A 29 5.46 14.61 3.25
C ASN A 29 4.24 15.50 2.93
N PHE A 30 3.64 16.07 3.97
CA PHE A 30 2.51 17.01 3.84
C PHE A 30 2.95 18.48 3.83
N GLY A 31 4.26 18.75 3.89
CA GLY A 31 4.82 20.10 3.96
C GLY A 31 4.13 20.95 5.04
N PRO A 32 3.59 22.14 4.70
CA PRO A 32 2.92 23.02 5.65
C PRO A 32 1.62 22.44 6.23
N TYR A 33 1.05 21.41 5.61
CA TYR A 33 -0.21 20.79 6.04
C TYR A 33 -0.02 19.65 7.05
N GLU A 34 1.22 19.32 7.44
CA GLU A 34 1.50 18.25 8.40
C GLU A 34 0.85 18.53 9.77
N ALA A 35 0.83 19.79 10.23
CA ALA A 35 0.18 20.16 11.49
C ALA A 35 -1.34 19.89 11.46
N LEU A 36 -1.99 20.15 10.32
CA LEU A 36 -3.41 19.86 10.13
C LEU A 36 -3.68 18.35 10.19
N ARG A 37 -2.84 17.55 9.51
CA ARG A 37 -2.91 16.08 9.56
C ARG A 37 -2.79 15.56 10.99
N GLN A 38 -1.83 16.08 11.78
CA GLN A 38 -1.64 15.73 13.19
C GLN A 38 -2.86 16.09 14.04
N GLN A 39 -3.42 17.28 13.85
CA GLN A 39 -4.61 17.72 14.56
C GLN A 39 -5.82 16.81 14.25
N ALA A 40 -6.07 16.53 12.97
CA ALA A 40 -7.17 15.66 12.55
C ALA A 40 -7.02 14.25 13.14
N HIS A 41 -5.81 13.68 13.09
CA HIS A 41 -5.53 12.40 13.71
C HIS A 41 -5.75 12.40 15.22
N ALA A 42 -5.25 13.43 15.93
CA ALA A 42 -5.40 13.54 17.37
C ALA A 42 -6.87 13.61 17.81
N GLN A 43 -7.72 14.25 17.01
CA GLN A 43 -9.17 14.31 17.24
C GLN A 43 -9.85 12.95 17.01
N CYS A 44 -9.40 12.18 16.01
CA CYS A 44 -10.09 10.96 15.59
C CYS A 44 -9.54 9.67 16.19
N GLN A 45 -8.30 9.64 16.70
CA GLN A 45 -7.63 8.42 17.17
C GLN A 45 -8.38 7.68 18.29
N GLY A 46 -9.25 8.36 19.06
CA GLY A 46 -10.09 7.74 20.07
C GLY A 46 -11.05 6.66 19.51
N HIS A 47 -11.44 6.78 18.24
CA HIS A 47 -12.28 5.78 17.57
C HIS A 47 -11.57 4.44 17.32
N LEU A 48 -10.24 4.41 17.34
CA LEU A 48 -9.46 3.18 17.14
C LEU A 48 -9.60 2.18 18.28
N GLN A 49 -10.15 2.61 19.42
CA GLN A 49 -10.36 1.78 20.61
C GLN A 49 -11.79 1.24 20.71
N GLN A 50 -12.65 1.53 19.73
CA GLN A 50 -14.09 1.25 19.80
C GLN A 50 -14.48 0.07 18.91
N GLY A 51 -15.11 -0.94 19.49
CA GLY A 51 -15.67 -2.08 18.75
C GLY A 51 -14.63 -3.07 18.23
N ASN A 52 -14.99 -3.83 17.20
CA ASN A 52 -14.06 -4.73 16.52
C ASN A 52 -13.17 -3.97 15.51
N LEU A 53 -12.14 -4.62 14.97
CA LEU A 53 -11.15 -3.98 14.08
C LEU A 53 -11.79 -3.24 12.90
N THR A 54 -12.77 -3.86 12.23
CA THR A 54 -13.45 -3.26 11.07
C THR A 54 -14.26 -2.03 11.47
N GLN A 55 -15.01 -2.10 12.58
CA GLN A 55 -15.78 -0.95 13.10
C GLN A 55 -14.86 0.21 13.52
N ALA A 56 -13.77 -0.10 14.22
CA ALA A 56 -12.78 0.88 14.65
C ALA A 56 -12.18 1.64 13.45
N GLY A 57 -11.83 0.91 12.37
CA GLY A 57 -11.27 1.52 11.16
C GLY A 57 -12.26 2.41 10.41
N GLN A 58 -13.51 1.98 10.31
CA GLN A 58 -14.58 2.76 9.67
C GLN A 58 -14.92 4.02 10.47
N ALA A 59 -15.05 3.91 11.79
CA ALA A 59 -15.35 5.04 12.67
C ALA A 59 -14.25 6.12 12.60
N TYR A 60 -12.99 5.69 12.60
CA TYR A 60 -11.85 6.58 12.42
C TYR A 60 -11.86 7.29 11.05
N ALA A 61 -12.08 6.54 9.96
CA ALA A 61 -12.14 7.10 8.61
C ALA A 61 -13.28 8.13 8.47
N LEU A 62 -14.46 7.83 9.02
CA LEU A 62 -15.61 8.74 9.03
C LEU A 62 -15.32 10.01 9.83
N CYS A 63 -14.66 9.89 10.98
CA CYS A 63 -14.25 11.07 11.76
C CYS A 63 -13.33 11.99 10.96
N LEU A 64 -12.32 11.44 10.26
CA LEU A 64 -11.42 12.25 9.43
C LEU A 64 -12.17 12.95 8.29
N GLN A 65 -13.13 12.28 7.66
CA GLN A 65 -13.99 12.90 6.65
C GLN A 65 -14.84 14.03 7.23
N GLN A 66 -15.37 13.89 8.45
CA GLN A 66 -16.13 14.94 9.13
C GLN A 66 -15.25 16.15 9.48
N VAL A 67 -14.01 15.91 9.94
CA VAL A 67 -13.03 16.98 10.18
C VAL A 67 -12.74 17.74 8.89
N ALA A 68 -12.48 17.04 7.79
CA ALA A 68 -12.22 17.65 6.49
C ALA A 68 -13.43 18.41 5.92
N ALA A 69 -14.65 17.95 6.20
CA ALA A 69 -15.89 18.62 5.79
C ALA A 69 -16.24 19.83 6.68
N SER A 70 -15.56 20.02 7.81
CA SER A 70 -15.84 21.12 8.73
C SER A 70 -15.47 22.47 8.10
N PRO A 71 -16.41 23.43 8.03
CA PRO A 71 -16.15 24.74 7.45
C PRO A 71 -15.19 25.59 8.31
N TYR A 72 -14.86 25.14 9.52
CA TYR A 72 -13.88 25.79 10.41
C TYR A 72 -12.46 25.24 10.27
N VAL A 73 -12.31 24.08 9.60
CA VAL A 73 -11.01 23.43 9.35
C VAL A 73 -10.56 23.72 7.93
N CYS A 74 -11.39 23.36 6.95
CA CYS A 74 -11.18 23.70 5.54
C CYS A 74 -12.19 24.77 5.13
N LEU A 75 -11.81 26.04 5.30
CA LEU A 75 -12.66 27.20 5.04
C LEU A 75 -13.22 27.20 3.60
N GLN A 76 -14.53 27.43 3.47
CA GLN A 76 -15.23 27.47 2.17
C GLN A 76 -14.84 28.65 1.27
N GLY A 77 -14.11 29.64 1.81
CA GLY A 77 -13.61 30.80 1.06
C GLY A 77 -12.19 30.64 0.50
N MET A 78 -11.53 29.49 0.72
CA MET A 78 -10.24 29.20 0.12
C MET A 78 -10.38 28.97 -1.39
N ASP A 79 -9.30 29.23 -2.14
CA ASP A 79 -9.25 28.80 -3.53
C ASP A 79 -9.35 27.27 -3.63
N PHE A 80 -9.78 26.78 -4.80
CA PHE A 80 -10.03 25.36 -5.01
C PHE A 80 -8.83 24.48 -4.66
N PHE A 81 -7.61 24.89 -5.00
CA PHE A 81 -6.41 24.08 -4.77
C PHE A 81 -6.05 24.02 -3.29
N SER A 82 -6.11 25.15 -2.59
CA SER A 82 -5.92 25.20 -1.14
C SER A 82 -6.98 24.39 -0.39
N PHE A 83 -8.23 24.42 -0.87
CA PHE A 83 -9.30 23.58 -0.34
C PHE A 83 -9.02 22.09 -0.53
N GLN A 84 -8.65 21.66 -1.74
CA GLN A 84 -8.29 20.26 -2.00
C GLN A 84 -7.07 19.80 -1.18
N ALA A 85 -6.06 20.67 -1.03
CA ALA A 85 -4.90 20.38 -0.21
C ALA A 85 -5.27 20.21 1.28
N CYS A 86 -6.11 21.11 1.81
CA CYS A 86 -6.63 21.00 3.18
C CYS A 86 -7.39 19.70 3.39
N VAL A 87 -8.32 19.36 2.48
CA VAL A 87 -9.10 18.13 2.55
C VAL A 87 -8.18 16.90 2.52
N ALA A 88 -7.23 16.82 1.58
CA ALA A 88 -6.29 15.69 1.50
C ALA A 88 -5.45 15.52 2.77
N ALA A 89 -5.01 16.62 3.39
CA ALA A 89 -4.27 16.57 4.65
C ALA A 89 -5.15 16.14 5.84
N ALA A 90 -6.36 16.68 5.93
CA ALA A 90 -7.30 16.37 7.01
C ALA A 90 -7.84 14.94 6.94
N THR A 91 -7.98 14.37 5.73
CA THR A 91 -8.45 12.99 5.55
C THR A 91 -7.34 11.93 5.65
N ALA A 92 -6.07 12.33 5.64
CA ALA A 92 -4.97 11.39 5.58
C ALA A 92 -4.83 10.52 6.84
N GLY A 93 -4.74 11.13 8.03
CA GLY A 93 -4.50 10.40 9.28
C GLY A 93 -3.11 9.76 9.37
N TYR A 94 -2.88 8.86 10.34
CA TYR A 94 -1.62 8.09 10.49
C TYR A 94 -1.90 6.59 10.56
N PRO A 95 -0.88 5.73 10.35
CA PRO A 95 -1.01 4.30 10.61
C PRO A 95 -1.63 4.05 11.98
N ALA A 96 -2.58 3.11 12.05
CA ALA A 96 -3.11 2.67 13.33
C ALA A 96 -1.98 2.01 14.15
N PRO A 97 -1.89 2.26 15.46
CA PRO A 97 -0.90 1.60 16.31
C PRO A 97 -1.03 0.08 16.20
N GLY A 98 0.06 -0.60 15.83
CA GLY A 98 0.11 -2.04 15.67
C GLY A 98 1.07 -2.72 16.65
N LYS A 99 0.84 -4.01 16.90
CA LYS A 99 1.82 -4.86 17.58
C LYS A 99 3.02 -5.12 16.65
N ALA A 100 4.18 -5.38 17.23
CA ALA A 100 5.34 -5.86 16.48
C ALA A 100 5.06 -7.28 15.94
N VAL A 101 4.75 -7.38 14.65
CA VAL A 101 4.47 -8.65 13.96
C VAL A 101 5.70 -9.21 13.26
N LEU A 102 6.64 -8.33 12.88
CA LEU A 102 7.93 -8.74 12.35
C LEU A 102 8.85 -9.13 13.50
N THR A 103 9.19 -10.41 13.56
CA THR A 103 9.95 -11.03 14.65
C THR A 103 11.20 -11.76 14.17
N ARG A 104 11.23 -12.17 12.90
CA ARG A 104 12.39 -12.87 12.30
C ARG A 104 13.50 -11.87 11.95
N PRO A 105 14.77 -12.31 11.89
CA PRO A 105 15.89 -11.45 11.49
C PRO A 105 15.78 -11.01 10.03
N ALA A 106 15.14 -11.81 9.18
CA ALA A 106 14.89 -11.47 7.79
C ALA A 106 13.58 -12.08 7.30
N TYR A 107 13.02 -11.46 6.28
CA TYR A 107 11.88 -11.96 5.49
C TYR A 107 12.21 -11.85 4.01
N ARG A 108 11.84 -12.85 3.24
CA ARG A 108 11.89 -12.84 1.78
C ARG A 108 10.50 -13.14 1.23
N VAL A 109 9.96 -12.21 0.44
CA VAL A 109 8.64 -12.35 -0.18
C VAL A 109 8.79 -12.49 -1.68
N GLU A 110 8.30 -13.60 -2.21
CA GLU A 110 8.34 -13.93 -3.63
C GLU A 110 6.93 -13.93 -4.20
N ILE A 111 6.76 -13.42 -5.41
CA ILE A 111 5.62 -13.79 -6.25
C ILE A 111 5.90 -15.20 -6.75
N ARG A 112 5.05 -16.16 -6.39
CA ARG A 112 5.17 -17.56 -6.84
C ARG A 112 4.38 -17.83 -8.12
N GLY A 113 3.50 -16.92 -8.50
CA GLY A 113 2.66 -17.03 -9.67
C GLY A 113 1.43 -16.11 -9.57
N GLY A 114 0.42 -16.42 -10.38
CA GLY A 114 -0.81 -15.65 -10.46
C GLY A 114 -1.22 -15.41 -11.91
N VAL A 115 -2.23 -14.56 -12.10
CA VAL A 115 -2.83 -14.29 -13.41
C VAL A 115 -3.19 -12.82 -13.54
N LYS A 116 -3.03 -12.28 -14.75
CA LYS A 116 -3.60 -11.00 -15.17
C LYS A 116 -4.63 -11.27 -16.25
N ARG A 117 -5.83 -10.72 -16.10
CA ARG A 117 -6.92 -10.91 -17.05
C ARG A 117 -7.45 -9.57 -17.54
N GLU A 118 -7.74 -9.54 -18.82
CA GLU A 118 -8.63 -8.55 -19.43
C GLU A 118 -9.98 -9.22 -19.66
N ARG A 119 -11.05 -8.54 -19.27
CA ARG A 119 -12.42 -9.01 -19.38
C ARG A 119 -13.24 -8.03 -20.19
N ASP A 120 -14.27 -8.56 -20.82
CA ASP A 120 -15.33 -7.76 -21.36
C ASP A 120 -16.12 -7.13 -20.19
N PRO A 121 -16.22 -5.79 -20.10
CA PRO A 121 -16.82 -5.13 -18.95
C PRO A 121 -18.34 -5.35 -18.83
N ARG A 122 -19.02 -5.76 -19.92
CA ARG A 122 -20.48 -5.98 -19.93
C ARG A 122 -20.84 -7.41 -19.56
N THR A 123 -20.06 -8.37 -20.01
CA THR A 123 -20.34 -9.80 -19.89
C THR A 123 -19.47 -10.49 -18.84
N GLY A 124 -18.38 -9.85 -18.39
CA GLY A 124 -17.39 -10.42 -17.47
C GLY A 124 -16.53 -11.52 -18.08
N ARG A 125 -16.73 -11.84 -19.37
CA ARG A 125 -15.99 -12.89 -20.08
C ARG A 125 -14.51 -12.52 -20.17
N VAL A 126 -13.62 -13.47 -19.91
CA VAL A 126 -12.17 -13.30 -20.12
C VAL A 126 -11.89 -13.18 -21.62
N LEU A 127 -11.28 -12.05 -22.00
CA LEU A 127 -10.80 -11.76 -23.34
C LEU A 127 -9.34 -12.19 -23.50
N GLN A 128 -8.53 -11.92 -22.47
CA GLN A 128 -7.12 -12.28 -22.43
C GLN A 128 -6.73 -12.69 -21.02
N GLU A 129 -5.88 -13.71 -20.91
CA GLU A 129 -5.25 -14.12 -19.66
C GLU A 129 -3.74 -14.25 -19.88
N LYS A 130 -2.94 -13.72 -18.94
CA LYS A 130 -1.48 -13.82 -18.93
C LYS A 130 -1.02 -14.33 -17.56
N PRO A 131 -0.21 -15.40 -17.50
CA PRO A 131 0.36 -15.83 -16.24
C PRO A 131 1.38 -14.81 -15.73
N VAL A 132 1.47 -14.67 -14.41
CA VAL A 132 2.50 -13.86 -13.76
C VAL A 132 3.71 -14.76 -13.47
N SER A 133 4.88 -14.35 -13.97
CA SER A 133 6.11 -15.11 -13.77
C SER A 133 6.60 -15.03 -12.31
N PRO A 134 7.12 -16.13 -11.74
CA PRO A 134 7.70 -16.11 -10.40
C PRO A 134 8.89 -15.16 -10.31
N ARG A 135 8.99 -14.41 -9.21
CA ARG A 135 10.10 -13.49 -8.96
C ARG A 135 10.20 -13.08 -7.49
N LEU A 136 11.38 -12.63 -7.08
CA LEU A 136 11.54 -11.94 -5.81
C LEU A 136 10.79 -10.59 -5.87
N LEU A 137 9.94 -10.32 -4.88
CA LEU A 137 9.23 -9.05 -4.79
C LEU A 137 9.97 -8.09 -3.86
N PHE A 138 10.18 -8.49 -2.61
CA PHE A 138 10.92 -7.70 -1.65
C PHE A 138 11.60 -8.55 -0.58
N THR A 139 12.60 -7.96 0.07
CA THR A 139 13.22 -8.49 1.29
C THR A 139 13.11 -7.49 2.42
N LEU A 140 13.06 -7.97 3.66
CA LEU A 140 13.20 -7.17 4.87
C LEU A 140 14.34 -7.76 5.71
N GLU A 141 15.28 -6.94 6.14
CA GLU A 141 16.39 -7.34 7.01
C GLU A 141 16.43 -6.48 8.27
N ARG A 142 16.46 -7.10 9.44
CA ARG A 142 16.43 -6.40 10.72
C ARG A 142 17.79 -5.74 10.99
N THR A 143 17.74 -4.46 11.33
CA THR A 143 18.91 -3.68 11.76
C THR A 143 19.20 -3.88 13.25
N SER A 144 20.38 -3.44 13.69
CA SER A 144 20.73 -3.37 15.12
C SER A 144 19.83 -2.43 15.93
N GLN A 145 19.20 -1.44 15.29
CA GLN A 145 18.24 -0.52 15.90
C GLN A 145 16.84 -1.12 16.04
N GLY A 146 16.63 -2.36 15.57
CA GLY A 146 15.36 -3.07 15.69
C GLY A 146 14.35 -2.78 14.59
N VAL A 147 14.58 -1.78 13.73
CA VAL A 147 13.81 -1.53 12.49
C VAL A 147 14.29 -2.43 11.36
N TYR A 148 13.50 -2.55 10.29
CA TYR A 148 13.83 -3.37 9.12
C TYR A 148 14.21 -2.49 7.93
N ARG A 149 15.27 -2.89 7.22
CA ARG A 149 15.60 -2.38 5.88
C ARG A 149 14.86 -3.21 4.85
N GLY A 150 13.99 -2.56 4.08
CA GLY A 150 13.29 -3.17 2.95
C GLY A 150 13.98 -2.89 1.62
N VAL A 151 13.96 -3.85 0.71
CA VAL A 151 14.40 -3.67 -0.69
C VAL A 151 13.34 -4.26 -1.62
N ASN A 152 12.75 -3.44 -2.49
CA ASN A 152 11.91 -3.91 -3.60
C ASN A 152 12.78 -4.29 -4.80
N TYR A 153 12.33 -5.30 -5.53
CA TYR A 153 12.99 -5.79 -6.74
C TYR A 153 12.08 -5.60 -7.95
N ASP A 154 12.68 -5.20 -9.07
CA ASP A 154 11.99 -5.07 -10.35
C ASP A 154 11.68 -6.44 -10.98
N GLU A 155 11.00 -6.44 -12.13
CA GLU A 155 10.65 -7.70 -12.82
C GLU A 155 11.86 -8.47 -13.36
N ARG A 156 13.04 -7.82 -13.45
CA ARG A 156 14.30 -8.41 -13.90
C ARG A 156 15.13 -8.94 -12.71
N GLY A 157 14.66 -8.75 -11.48
CA GLY A 157 15.35 -9.14 -10.24
C GLY A 157 16.41 -8.14 -9.79
N GLY A 158 16.46 -6.95 -10.39
CA GLY A 158 17.32 -5.85 -9.95
C GLY A 158 16.71 -5.13 -8.74
N PRO A 159 17.52 -4.69 -7.76
CA PRO A 159 17.00 -3.88 -6.66
C PRO A 159 16.57 -2.49 -7.18
N GLU A 160 15.35 -2.08 -6.87
CA GLU A 160 14.74 -0.85 -7.39
C GLU A 160 14.72 0.26 -6.33
N THR A 161 14.15 -0.03 -5.15
CA THR A 161 13.98 0.94 -4.06
C THR A 161 14.34 0.33 -2.72
N THR A 162 15.00 1.13 -1.86
CA THR A 162 15.22 0.80 -0.44
C THR A 162 14.26 1.60 0.41
N TYR A 163 13.75 1.04 1.51
CA TYR A 163 12.87 1.73 2.45
C TYR A 163 13.08 1.22 3.88
N TRP A 164 12.52 1.92 4.86
CA TRP A 164 12.64 1.56 6.28
C TRP A 164 11.27 1.20 6.85
N VAL A 165 11.22 0.12 7.63
CA VAL A 165 9.98 -0.44 8.17
C VAL A 165 10.07 -0.65 9.68
N SER A 166 9.03 -0.26 10.41
CA SER A 166 8.88 -0.61 11.82
C SER A 166 8.59 -2.11 11.99
N PRO A 167 8.79 -2.68 13.19
CA PRO A 167 8.33 -4.04 13.50
C PRO A 167 6.82 -4.26 13.32
N SER A 168 6.03 -3.19 13.29
CA SER A 168 4.57 -3.21 13.08
C SER A 168 4.18 -3.02 11.60
N CYS A 169 5.14 -3.18 10.68
CA CYS A 169 4.95 -3.05 9.23
C CYS A 169 4.58 -1.64 8.74
N GLU A 170 5.08 -0.60 9.39
CA GLU A 170 4.90 0.79 8.97
C GLU A 170 6.13 1.31 8.24
N LEU A 171 5.94 2.03 7.14
CA LEU A 171 7.02 2.76 6.48
C LEU A 171 7.38 4.00 7.28
N LEU A 172 8.69 4.18 7.49
CA LEU A 172 9.24 5.24 8.32
C LEU A 172 9.61 6.48 7.48
N ASP A 173 9.34 7.66 8.03
CA ASP A 173 9.84 8.94 7.52
C ASP A 173 11.37 9.08 7.76
N PRO A 174 12.02 10.14 7.25
CA PRO A 174 13.45 10.38 7.48
C PRO A 174 13.83 10.56 8.96
N GLN A 175 12.87 10.86 9.84
CA GLN A 175 13.05 10.98 11.28
C GLN A 175 12.82 9.66 12.03
N GLY A 176 12.51 8.57 11.31
CA GLY A 176 12.27 7.24 11.89
C GLY A 176 10.87 7.06 12.47
N ARG A 177 9.90 7.92 12.12
CA ARG A 177 8.52 7.84 12.62
C ARG A 177 7.61 7.16 11.59
N PRO A 178 6.64 6.34 12.03
CA PRO A 178 5.62 5.78 11.14
C PRO A 178 4.83 6.87 10.41
N ALA A 179 4.85 6.85 9.08
CA ALA A 179 4.14 7.84 8.26
C ALA A 179 3.08 7.22 7.34
N MET A 180 3.22 5.94 6.97
CA MET A 180 2.21 5.14 6.28
C MET A 180 2.45 3.65 6.54
N ASP A 181 1.50 2.79 6.23
CA ASP A 181 1.64 1.35 6.31
C ASP A 181 2.30 0.76 5.05
N GLY A 182 3.05 -0.31 5.23
CA GLY A 182 3.47 -1.16 4.13
C GLY A 182 2.27 -1.97 3.64
N LEU A 183 1.81 -1.73 2.41
CA LEU A 183 0.65 -2.43 1.85
C LEU A 183 0.80 -3.97 1.87
N ARG A 184 2.03 -4.47 1.70
CA ARG A 184 2.37 -5.90 1.70
C ARG A 184 3.28 -6.19 2.88
N CYS A 185 2.70 -6.47 4.05
CA CYS A 185 3.48 -6.99 5.17
C CYS A 185 3.67 -8.50 5.01
N PRO A 186 4.82 -9.10 5.34
CA PRO A 186 4.98 -10.56 5.31
C PRO A 186 4.07 -11.33 6.27
N VAL A 187 3.63 -10.68 7.36
CA VAL A 187 2.82 -11.26 8.43
C VAL A 187 1.62 -10.36 8.69
N PHE A 188 0.45 -10.92 8.97
CA PHE A 188 -0.77 -10.15 9.19
C PHE A 188 -0.59 -9.11 10.31
N PRO A 189 -0.68 -7.80 10.02
CA PRO A 189 -0.46 -6.74 11.02
C PRO A 189 -1.52 -6.66 12.12
N GLY A 190 -2.75 -7.16 11.87
CA GLY A 190 -3.85 -7.10 12.84
C GLY A 190 -4.31 -5.67 13.19
N LYS A 191 -4.02 -4.70 12.31
CA LYS A 191 -4.49 -3.31 12.42
C LYS A 191 -5.93 -3.17 11.92
N PRO A 192 -6.70 -2.16 12.38
CA PRO A 192 -8.06 -1.88 11.89
C PRO A 192 -8.10 -1.40 10.43
N TYR A 193 -7.02 -0.79 9.95
CA TYR A 193 -6.81 -0.44 8.55
C TYR A 193 -5.31 -0.39 8.24
N LEU A 194 -4.99 -0.35 6.94
CA LEU A 194 -3.69 0.11 6.44
C LEU A 194 -3.87 1.46 5.77
N LEU A 195 -3.05 2.43 6.17
CA LEU A 195 -2.99 3.74 5.54
C LEU A 195 -1.89 3.75 4.48
N VAL A 196 -2.26 4.01 3.24
CA VAL A 196 -1.32 4.11 2.13
C VAL A 196 -1.38 5.51 1.54
N LEU A 197 -0.25 6.23 1.55
CA LEU A 197 -0.14 7.52 0.88
C LEU A 197 0.19 7.30 -0.60
N GLN A 198 -0.56 7.96 -1.47
CA GLN A 198 -0.30 7.98 -2.90
C GLN A 198 0.69 9.11 -3.25
N PRO A 199 1.37 9.04 -4.41
CA PRO A 199 2.14 10.17 -4.90
C PRO A 199 1.27 11.43 -4.97
N PRO A 200 1.81 12.59 -4.58
CA PRO A 200 1.08 13.84 -4.67
C PRO A 200 0.80 14.17 -6.16
N PRO A 201 -0.35 14.79 -6.48
CA PRO A 201 -0.71 15.11 -7.86
C PRO A 201 0.24 16.12 -8.51
N SER A 202 0.92 16.93 -7.71
CA SER A 202 1.96 17.85 -8.13
C SER A 202 2.90 18.19 -6.96
N PRO A 203 4.12 18.70 -7.23
CA PRO A 203 5.04 19.11 -6.17
C PRO A 203 4.41 20.15 -5.23
N GLY A 204 4.56 19.93 -3.92
CA GLY A 204 4.03 20.84 -2.89
C GLY A 204 2.56 20.60 -2.50
N PHE A 205 1.84 19.72 -3.19
CA PHE A 205 0.53 19.28 -2.73
C PHE A 205 0.65 18.14 -1.72
N PRO A 206 -0.21 18.11 -0.68
CA PRO A 206 -0.27 16.97 0.22
C PRO A 206 -0.70 15.70 -0.55
N PRO A 207 -0.12 14.54 -0.20
CA PRO A 207 -0.46 13.28 -0.83
C PRO A 207 -1.89 12.86 -0.46
N PRO A 208 -2.69 12.33 -1.40
CA PRO A 208 -3.93 11.66 -1.05
C PRO A 208 -3.65 10.33 -0.33
N SER A 209 -4.56 9.92 0.54
CA SER A 209 -4.46 8.67 1.28
C SER A 209 -5.53 7.67 0.85
N LEU A 210 -5.19 6.40 0.85
CA LEU A 210 -6.13 5.29 0.82
C LEU A 210 -6.13 4.58 2.18
N LEU A 211 -7.30 4.30 2.72
CA LEU A 211 -7.46 3.46 3.90
C LEU A 211 -8.00 2.10 3.46
N TYR A 212 -7.16 1.07 3.53
CA TYR A 212 -7.59 -0.31 3.32
C TYR A 212 -8.19 -0.81 4.61
N GLN A 213 -9.48 -1.12 4.62
CA GLN A 213 -10.20 -1.56 5.81
C GLN A 213 -9.86 -3.01 6.10
N ALA A 214 -9.68 -3.37 7.37
CA ALA A 214 -9.53 -4.75 7.77
C ALA A 214 -10.85 -5.52 7.64
N GLY A 215 -10.78 -6.79 7.25
CA GLY A 215 -11.94 -7.65 7.19
C GLY A 215 -11.60 -9.07 6.79
N ARG A 216 -12.63 -9.91 6.82
CA ARG A 216 -12.62 -11.26 6.26
C ARG A 216 -13.43 -11.24 4.97
N TYR A 217 -12.84 -11.66 3.86
CA TYR A 217 -13.44 -11.47 2.54
C TYR A 217 -14.13 -12.75 2.06
N GLY A 218 -15.35 -12.58 1.57
CA GLY A 218 -16.20 -13.67 1.10
C GLY A 218 -15.76 -14.26 -0.25
N ASP A 219 -15.00 -13.50 -1.03
CA ASP A 219 -14.45 -13.99 -2.29
C ASP A 219 -13.25 -14.91 -2.02
N ASP A 220 -13.10 -15.93 -2.85
CA ASP A 220 -11.99 -16.90 -2.83
C ASP A 220 -11.23 -16.84 -4.17
N PRO A 221 -10.39 -15.79 -4.39
CA PRO A 221 -9.74 -15.58 -5.67
C PRO A 221 -8.69 -16.65 -5.98
N ASP A 222 -8.09 -17.28 -4.97
CA ASP A 222 -7.09 -18.32 -5.14
C ASP A 222 -7.67 -19.75 -5.13
N GLY A 223 -8.95 -19.90 -4.82
CA GLY A 223 -9.76 -21.09 -5.10
C GLY A 223 -9.50 -22.26 -4.16
N ASP A 224 -9.04 -21.99 -2.94
CA ASP A 224 -8.73 -23.04 -1.96
C ASP A 224 -9.83 -23.28 -0.92
N GLY A 225 -10.96 -22.59 -1.05
CA GLY A 225 -12.16 -22.76 -0.24
C GLY A 225 -12.10 -22.07 1.13
N GLU A 226 -11.06 -21.28 1.39
CA GLU A 226 -10.89 -20.57 2.66
C GLU A 226 -11.17 -19.07 2.48
N HIS A 227 -11.89 -18.49 3.46
CA HIS A 227 -12.09 -17.05 3.52
C HIS A 227 -10.97 -16.40 4.30
N GLU A 228 -10.13 -15.62 3.63
CA GLU A 228 -8.94 -15.02 4.23
C GLU A 228 -9.22 -13.72 4.98
N ASP A 229 -8.43 -13.52 6.04
CA ASP A 229 -8.31 -12.22 6.69
C ASP A 229 -7.38 -11.32 5.86
N GLY A 230 -7.68 -10.03 5.84
CA GLY A 230 -6.89 -9.12 5.04
C GLY A 230 -7.32 -7.67 5.13
N TYR A 231 -6.94 -6.95 4.09
CA TYR A 231 -7.21 -5.53 3.93
C TYR A 231 -7.71 -5.25 2.53
N ALA A 232 -8.81 -4.53 2.42
CA ALA A 232 -9.37 -4.15 1.14
C ALA A 232 -9.63 -2.66 1.06
N TYR A 233 -9.33 -2.12 -0.11
CA TYR A 233 -9.83 -0.84 -0.56
C TYR A 233 -10.84 -1.10 -1.67
N THR A 234 -12.05 -0.60 -1.50
CA THR A 234 -13.08 -0.59 -2.55
C THR A 234 -13.39 0.85 -2.91
N GLY A 235 -13.60 1.09 -4.20
CA GLY A 235 -13.97 2.39 -4.73
C GLY A 235 -14.88 2.21 -5.94
N GLY A 236 -15.61 3.25 -6.30
CA GLY A 236 -16.49 3.17 -7.46
C GLY A 236 -17.59 4.20 -7.42
N SER A 237 -18.23 4.36 -8.57
CA SER A 237 -19.41 5.21 -8.74
C SER A 237 -20.28 4.60 -9.84
N GLY A 238 -21.58 4.48 -9.58
CA GLY A 238 -22.58 4.09 -10.57
C GLY A 238 -23.46 5.27 -10.95
N GLY A 239 -23.70 5.45 -12.25
CA GLY A 239 -24.62 6.45 -12.79
C GLY A 239 -25.38 5.90 -14.00
N LYS A 240 -26.36 6.66 -14.51
CA LYS A 240 -27.20 6.21 -15.65
C LYS A 240 -26.40 5.89 -16.92
N ALA A 241 -25.26 6.55 -17.14
CA ALA A 241 -24.46 6.46 -18.37
C ALA A 241 -23.13 5.69 -18.20
N PHE A 242 -22.69 5.42 -16.96
CA PHE A 242 -21.46 4.67 -16.71
C PHE A 242 -21.46 4.06 -15.31
N THR A 243 -20.80 2.91 -15.18
CA THR A 243 -20.54 2.26 -13.90
C THR A 243 -19.05 2.01 -13.79
N SER A 244 -18.44 2.39 -12.67
CA SER A 244 -17.04 2.08 -12.38
C SER A 244 -16.88 1.55 -10.97
N GLY A 245 -15.93 0.64 -10.80
CA GLY A 245 -15.63 0.02 -9.53
C GLY A 245 -14.20 -0.47 -9.49
N MET A 246 -13.62 -0.50 -8.30
CA MET A 246 -12.38 -1.19 -8.04
C MET A 246 -12.42 -1.89 -6.69
N VAL A 247 -11.78 -3.03 -6.62
CA VAL A 247 -11.42 -3.71 -5.38
C VAL A 247 -9.93 -4.01 -5.43
N HIS A 248 -9.24 -3.71 -4.34
CA HIS A 248 -7.85 -4.07 -4.13
C HIS A 248 -7.75 -4.73 -2.76
N LEU A 249 -7.44 -6.02 -2.75
CA LEU A 249 -7.41 -6.89 -1.59
C LEU A 249 -5.98 -7.43 -1.37
N ILE A 250 -5.52 -7.36 -0.12
CA ILE A 250 -4.31 -8.02 0.38
C ILE A 250 -4.74 -9.05 1.41
N ALA A 251 -4.47 -10.32 1.16
CA ALA A 251 -4.93 -11.42 1.99
C ALA A 251 -3.77 -12.20 2.63
N TYR A 252 -4.07 -12.74 3.82
CA TYR A 252 -3.15 -13.49 4.64
C TYR A 252 -3.77 -14.83 4.98
N ASP A 253 -2.96 -15.90 4.92
CA ASP A 253 -3.39 -17.26 5.22
C ASP A 253 -3.86 -17.35 6.69
N ILE A 254 -5.11 -17.74 6.93
CA ILE A 254 -5.69 -17.79 8.28
C ILE A 254 -4.95 -18.72 9.25
N ARG A 255 -4.18 -19.70 8.76
CA ARG A 255 -3.53 -20.71 9.61
C ARG A 255 -2.15 -20.24 10.06
N THR A 256 -1.44 -19.55 9.17
CA THR A 256 -0.04 -19.14 9.36
C THR A 256 0.12 -17.65 9.61
N GLY A 257 -0.88 -16.85 9.24
CA GLY A 257 -0.84 -15.38 9.24
C GLY A 257 0.13 -14.81 8.21
N LEU A 258 0.65 -15.61 7.27
CA LEU A 258 1.59 -15.16 6.26
C LEU A 258 0.88 -14.55 5.06
N LEU A 259 1.52 -13.57 4.42
CA LEU A 259 1.02 -12.96 3.19
C LEU A 259 0.77 -14.04 2.13
N LYS A 260 -0.47 -14.13 1.65
CA LYS A 260 -0.93 -15.21 0.77
C LYS A 260 -1.12 -14.74 -0.66
N TYR A 261 -1.92 -13.70 -0.86
CA TYR A 261 -2.17 -13.15 -2.19
C TYR A 261 -2.50 -11.65 -2.16
N GLU A 262 -2.41 -11.05 -3.35
CA GLU A 262 -2.96 -9.74 -3.66
C GLU A 262 -3.89 -9.88 -4.86
N TYR A 263 -5.10 -9.36 -4.72
CA TYR A 263 -6.11 -9.35 -5.75
C TYR A 263 -6.52 -7.92 -6.09
N LEU A 264 -6.54 -7.58 -7.37
CA LEU A 264 -7.00 -6.30 -7.88
C LEU A 264 -8.01 -6.56 -8.98
N MET A 265 -9.16 -5.91 -8.91
CA MET A 265 -10.09 -5.82 -10.03
C MET A 265 -10.52 -4.37 -10.19
N ALA A 266 -10.46 -3.86 -11.41
CA ALA A 266 -10.90 -2.52 -11.77
C ALA A 266 -11.78 -2.60 -13.02
N VAL A 267 -12.99 -2.09 -12.91
CA VAL A 267 -14.01 -2.10 -13.97
C VAL A 267 -14.46 -0.68 -14.23
N ARG A 268 -14.59 -0.34 -15.50
CA ARG A 268 -15.30 0.84 -15.98
C ARG A 268 -16.10 0.44 -17.21
N GLU A 269 -17.41 0.57 -17.13
CA GLU A 269 -18.29 0.53 -18.28
C GLU A 269 -18.73 1.96 -18.60
N SER A 270 -18.54 2.37 -19.85
CA SER A 270 -18.96 3.69 -20.35
C SER A 270 -19.51 3.58 -21.77
N GLU A 271 -20.25 4.59 -22.20
CA GLU A 271 -20.77 4.70 -23.58
C GLU A 271 -19.64 4.74 -24.63
N ASN A 272 -18.46 5.25 -24.24
CA ASN A 272 -17.26 5.25 -25.07
C ASN A 272 -16.46 3.95 -24.87
N THR A 273 -16.38 3.14 -25.92
CA THR A 273 -15.65 1.85 -25.89
C THR A 273 -14.17 2.00 -25.55
N TYR A 274 -13.53 3.12 -25.87
CA TYR A 274 -12.11 3.36 -25.57
C TYR A 274 -11.85 3.67 -24.09
N THR A 275 -12.88 4.00 -23.32
CA THR A 275 -12.79 4.22 -21.87
C THR A 275 -13.43 3.11 -21.05
N SER A 276 -13.89 2.05 -21.72
CA SER A 276 -14.49 0.87 -21.09
C SER A 276 -13.43 -0.23 -20.92
N TYR A 277 -13.28 -0.75 -19.70
CA TYR A 277 -12.32 -1.78 -19.37
C TYR A 277 -12.79 -2.64 -18.20
N ALA A 278 -12.33 -3.88 -18.14
CA ALA A 278 -12.34 -4.70 -16.93
C ALA A 278 -11.01 -5.43 -16.82
N LEU A 279 -10.20 -5.01 -15.83
CA LEU A 279 -8.86 -5.53 -15.60
C LEU A 279 -8.83 -6.23 -14.25
N GLU A 280 -8.23 -7.42 -14.22
CA GLU A 280 -8.07 -8.23 -13.04
C GLU A 280 -6.60 -8.67 -12.91
N SER A 281 -6.09 -8.69 -11.69
CA SER A 281 -4.76 -9.20 -11.36
C SER A 281 -4.83 -9.96 -10.04
N LEU A 282 -4.39 -11.21 -10.06
CA LEU A 282 -4.13 -12.03 -8.88
C LEU A 282 -2.63 -12.31 -8.81
N LEU A 283 -2.01 -11.98 -7.68
CA LEU A 283 -0.62 -12.33 -7.37
C LEU A 283 -0.61 -13.28 -6.18
N LEU A 284 0.05 -14.41 -6.33
CA LEU A 284 0.23 -15.38 -5.24
C LEU A 284 1.61 -15.22 -4.65
N PHE A 285 1.70 -15.25 -3.33
CA PHE A 285 2.94 -15.01 -2.60
C PHE A 285 3.48 -16.27 -1.93
N GLN A 286 4.79 -16.22 -1.67
CA GLN A 286 5.49 -17.12 -0.77
C GLN A 286 6.38 -16.28 0.15
N VAL A 287 6.20 -16.45 1.46
CA VAL A 287 7.03 -15.80 2.49
C VAL A 287 8.03 -16.82 3.04
N ARG A 288 9.31 -16.42 3.17
CA ARG A 288 10.38 -17.21 3.77
C ARG A 288 11.05 -16.43 4.90
#